data_AF-A0A0B1S1H8-F1
#
_entry.id   AF-A0A0B1S1H8-F1
#
_cell.length_a   1.000
_cell.length_b   1.000
_cell.length_c   1.000
_cell.angle_alpha   90.00
_cell.angle_beta   90.00
_cell.angle_gamma   90.00
#
_symmetry.space_group_name_H-M   'P 1'
#
loop_
_entity.id
_entity.type
_entity.pdbx_description
1 polymer ?
#
loop_
_entity_poly.entity_id
_entity_poly.type
_entity_poly.pdbx_seq_one_letter_code
_entity_poly.pdbx_strand_id
1 'polypeptide(L)' 'MKRFSVKPSDPSKIIVFEDSPNGGRAALAAGMNCVMVPADQYHKEALSLGVTQVLHSLEEFRPEEYGIPPYD' A
#
# COMPACT_ATOMS: atom_id res chain seq x y z
N MET A 1 13.84 19.52 -1.42
CA MET A 1 13.31 19.45 -0.03
C MET A 1 13.52 18.04 0.52
N LYS A 2 13.83 17.89 1.81
CA LYS A 2 13.75 16.61 2.52
C LYS A 2 12.45 16.64 3.34
N ARG A 3 11.46 15.82 2.99
CA ARG A 3 10.15 15.79 3.68
C ARG A 3 10.25 15.28 5.12
N PHE A 4 11.17 14.35 5.37
CA PHE A 4 11.44 13.79 6.70
C PHE A 4 12.91 13.98 7.08
N SER A 5 13.15 14.27 8.37
CA SER A 5 14.49 14.43 8.95
C SER A 5 15.23 13.09 9.02
N VAL A 6 14.51 12.03 9.38
CA VAL A 6 14.95 10.64 9.34
C VAL A 6 14.30 9.97 8.14
N LYS A 7 15.11 9.35 7.28
CA LYS A 7 14.61 8.57 6.16
C LYS A 7 14.31 7.14 6.60
N PRO A 8 13.34 6.47 5.96
CA PRO A 8 13.20 5.02 6.09
C PRO A 8 14.52 4.33 5.78
N SER A 9 14.86 3.30 6.56
CA SER A 9 16.08 2.51 6.36
C SER A 9 16.00 1.63 5.12
N ASP A 10 14.79 1.19 4.77
CA ASP A 10 14.51 0.31 3.65
C ASP A 10 13.10 0.63 3.09
N PRO A 11 12.89 0.72 1.77
CA PRO A 11 11.58 0.91 1.17
C PRO A 11 10.56 -0.18 1.56
N SER A 12 11.00 -1.41 1.82
CA SER A 12 10.13 -2.50 2.28
C SER A 12 9.51 -2.26 3.67
N LYS A 13 9.99 -1.26 4.41
CA LYS A 13 9.39 -0.81 5.68
C LYS A 13 8.37 0.31 5.50
N ILE A 14 7.98 0.61 4.26
CA ILE A 14 6.97 1.61 3.93
C ILE A 14 5.74 0.91 3.39
N ILE A 15 4.59 1.37 3.85
CA ILE A 15 3.28 0.94 3.40
C ILE A 15 2.66 2.13 2.66
N VAL A 16 2.31 1.91 1.41
CA VAL A 16 1.60 2.86 0.57
C VAL A 16 0.14 2.41 0.49
N PHE A 17 -0.78 3.33 0.77
CA PHE A 17 -2.20 3.16 0.50
C PHE A 17 -2.54 3.90 -0.79
N GLU A 18 -3.09 3.19 -1.77
CA GLU A 18 -3.38 3.71 -3.11
C GLU A 18 -4.72 3.22 -3.64
N ASP A 19 -5.38 4.02 -4.46
CA ASP A 19 -6.66 3.67 -5.10
C ASP A 19 -6.50 3.43 -6.62
N SER A 20 -5.33 3.77 -7.18
CA SER A 20 -5.10 3.76 -8.62
C SER A 20 -4.06 2.72 -9.06
N PRO A 21 -4.24 2.07 -10.23
CA PRO A 21 -3.24 1.15 -10.78
C PRO A 21 -1.87 1.79 -11.00
N ASN A 22 -1.85 3.06 -11.40
CA ASN A 22 -0.59 3.79 -11.62
C ASN A 22 0.17 4.02 -10.30
N GLY A 23 -0.54 4.37 -9.23
CA GLY A 23 0.03 4.49 -7.89
C GLY A 23 0.56 3.15 -7.38
N GLY A 24 -0.20 2.06 -7.56
CA GLY A 24 0.23 0.70 -7.23
C GLY A 24 1.52 0.29 -7.94
N ARG A 25 1.63 0.53 -9.25
CA ARG A 25 2.87 0.28 -10.01
C ARG A 25 4.05 1.11 -9.52
N ALA A 26 3.80 2.37 -9.14
CA ALA A 26 4.84 3.24 -8.61
C ALA A 26 5.37 2.75 -7.26
N ALA A 27 4.48 2.30 -6.35
CA ALA A 27 4.87 1.74 -5.06
C ALA A 27 5.70 0.46 -5.23
N LEU A 28 5.29 -0.44 -6.13
CA LEU A 28 6.04 -1.65 -6.47
C LEU A 28 7.42 -1.33 -7.04
N ALA A 29 7.50 -0.40 -8.01
CA ALA A 29 8.77 0.02 -8.59
C ALA A 29 9.71 0.66 -7.55
N ALA A 30 9.15 1.28 -6.51
CA ALA A 30 9.91 1.83 -5.39
C ALA A 30 10.33 0.78 -4.34
N GLY A 31 9.91 -0.48 -4.48
CA GLY A 31 10.20 -1.56 -3.52
C GLY A 31 9.43 -1.44 -2.21
N MET A 32 8.28 -0.75 -2.21
CA MET A 32 7.45 -0.53 -1.03
C MET A 32 6.31 -1.56 -0.95
N ASN A 33 5.79 -1.80 0.25
CA ASN A 33 4.52 -2.51 0.38
C ASN A 33 3.39 -1.61 -0.10
N CYS A 34 2.41 -2.19 -0.79
CA CYS A 34 1.27 -1.45 -1.31
C CYS A 34 -0.05 -2.17 -0.98
N VAL A 35 -0.90 -1.47 -0.25
CA VAL A 35 -2.28 -1.85 0.03
C VAL A 35 -3.17 -1.01 -0.87
N MET A 36 -3.83 -1.65 -1.82
CA MET A 36 -4.72 -0.97 -2.74
C MET A 36 -6.18 -1.05 -2.30
N VAL A 37 -6.91 0.07 -2.40
CA VAL A 37 -8.37 0.14 -2.22
C VAL A 37 -8.97 0.78 -3.48
N PRO A 38 -8.96 0.07 -4.62
CA PRO A 38 -9.38 0.64 -5.89
C PRO A 38 -10.90 0.69 -6.02
N ALA A 39 -11.40 1.61 -6.85
CA ALA A 39 -12.78 1.54 -7.31
C ALA A 39 -13.04 0.21 -8.08
N ASP A 40 -14.27 -0.29 -8.04
CA ASP A 40 -14.65 -1.61 -8.58
C ASP A 40 -14.16 -1.87 -10.01
N GLN A 41 -14.23 -0.85 -10.87
CA GLN A 41 -13.79 -0.93 -12.27
C GLN A 41 -12.30 -1.24 -12.44
N TYR A 42 -11.47 -0.92 -11.44
CA TYR A 42 -10.02 -1.17 -11.44
C TYR A 42 -9.63 -2.37 -10.56
N HIS A 43 -10.58 -3.02 -9.87
CA HIS A 43 -10.27 -4.10 -8.93
C HIS A 43 -9.58 -5.29 -9.60
N LYS A 44 -10.05 -5.71 -10.79
CA LYS A 44 -9.40 -6.77 -11.57
C LYS A 44 -7.98 -6.40 -11.99
N GLU A 45 -7.77 -5.15 -12.38
CA GLU A 45 -6.44 -4.67 -12.75
C GLU A 45 -5.52 -4.67 -11.52
N ALA A 46 -5.97 -4.14 -10.39
CA ALA A 46 -5.21 -4.10 -9.15
C ALA A 46 -4.78 -5.51 -8.69
N LEU A 47 -5.67 -6.50 -8.76
CA LEU A 47 -5.35 -7.90 -8.47
C LEU A 47 -4.25 -8.46 -9.39
N SER A 48 -4.20 -8.01 -10.64
CA SER A 48 -3.18 -8.44 -11.61
C SER A 48 -1.83 -7.73 -11.47
N LEU A 49 -1.75 -6.62 -10.72
CA LEU A 49 -0.50 -5.85 -10.55
C LEU A 49 0.52 -6.52 -9.65
N GLY A 50 0.10 -7.46 -8.79
CA GLY A 50 0.98 -8.08 -7.81
C GLY A 50 1.38 -7.15 -6.66
N VAL A 51 0.53 -6.19 -6.30
CA VAL A 51 0.68 -5.41 -5.06
C VAL A 51 0.52 -6.29 -3.82
N THR A 52 1.00 -5.82 -2.67
CA THR A 52 1.02 -6.59 -1.41
C THR A 52 -0.39 -7.03 -1.01
N GLN A 53 -1.38 -6.15 -1.12
CA GLN A 53 -2.76 -6.44 -0.74
C GLN A 53 -3.73 -5.60 -1.58
N VAL A 54 -4.89 -6.17 -1.92
CA VAL A 54 -6.02 -5.44 -2.53
C VAL A 54 -7.22 -5.65 -1.62
N LEU A 55 -7.84 -4.55 -1.18
CA LEU A 55 -8.99 -4.53 -0.29
C LEU A 55 -10.19 -3.88 -0.99
N HIS A 56 -11.39 -4.14 -0.48
CA HIS A 56 -12.59 -3.42 -0.92
C HIS A 56 -12.83 -2.14 -0.10
N SER A 57 -12.33 -2.11 1.14
CA SER A 57 -12.42 -0.96 2.04
C SER A 57 -11.16 -0.87 2.91
N LEU A 58 -10.80 0.35 3.32
CA LEU A 58 -9.74 0.54 4.32
C LEU A 58 -10.10 -0.04 5.69
N GLU A 59 -11.39 -0.28 5.96
CA GLU A 59 -11.84 -0.92 7.20
C GLU A 59 -11.41 -2.40 7.29
N GLU A 60 -11.05 -3.02 6.18
CA GLU A 60 -10.53 -4.39 6.12
C GLU A 60 -9.03 -4.48 6.41
N PHE A 61 -8.35 -3.33 6.46
CA PHE A 61 -6.92 -3.29 6.74
C PHE A 61 -6.63 -3.76 8.17
N ARG A 62 -5.62 -4.60 8.36
CA ARG A 62 -5.23 -5.12 9.68
C ARG A 62 -3.84 -4.58 10.04
N PRO A 63 -3.75 -3.52 10.86
CA PRO A 63 -2.48 -2.88 11.18
C PRO A 63 -1.42 -3.85 11.75
N GLU A 64 -1.86 -4.85 12.51
CA GLU A 64 -1.00 -5.81 13.17
C GLU A 64 -0.22 -6.71 12.20
N GLU A 65 -0.74 -6.93 10.98
CA GLU A 65 -0.06 -7.69 9.93
C GLU A 65 1.19 -6.97 9.42
N TYR A 66 1.32 -5.67 9.71
CA TYR A 66 2.45 -4.82 9.36
C TYR A 66 3.22 -4.32 10.59
N GLY A 67 2.98 -4.90 11.76
CA GLY A 67 3.65 -4.53 13.01
C GLY A 67 3.19 -3.19 13.60
N ILE A 68 2.01 -2.70 13.19
CA ILE A 68 1.34 -1.53 13.74
C ILE A 68 0.33 -2.01 14.80
N PRO A 69 0.10 -1.31 15.92
CA PRO A 69 -0.91 -1.70 16.88
C PRO A 69 -2.30 -1.88 16.22
N PRO A 70 -3.08 -2.90 16.61
CA PRO A 70 -4.42 -3.12 16.07
C PRO A 70 -5.36 -1.96 16.43
N TYR A 71 -6.54 -1.93 15.79
CA TYR A 71 -7.63 -1.06 16.23
C TYR A 71 -8.14 -1.44 17.63
N ASP A 72 -8.88 -0.52 18.26
CA ASP A 72 -9.49 -0.70 19.59
C ASP A 72 -10.61 -1.75 19.59
#